data_AF-A0A7C4XV92-F1
#
_entry.id   AF-A0A7C4XV92-F1
#
_cell.length_a   1.000
_cell.length_b   1.000
_cell.length_c   1.000
_cell.angle_alpha   90.00
_cell.angle_beta   90.00
_cell.angle_gamma   90.00
#
_symmetry.space_group_name_H-M   'P 1'
#
loop_
_entity.id
_entity.type
_entity.pdbx_description
1 polymer ?
#
loop_
_entity_poly.entity_id
_entity_poly.type
_entity_poly.pdbx_seq_one_letter_code
_entity_poly.pdbx_strand_id
1 'polypeptide(L)'
;MVEEKSIQKEKQVTYEKPYNLEPNVEAALAYLPFIGFFTSLAIFFVEKKDKFVRFHALQGLLLGGAHIFINMALAITFIFAFLITLVNLLAFAAWCYMMWNAYNKGEYELPVIGKIARDQLK
;
A
#
# COMPACT_ATOMS: atom_id res chain seq x y z
N MET A 1 -31.48 -13.46 26.09
CA MET A 1 -31.55 -13.11 24.65
C MET A 1 -31.51 -11.61 24.35
N VAL A 2 -32.12 -10.71 25.15
CA VAL A 2 -31.97 -9.24 24.96
C VAL A 2 -30.62 -8.76 25.52
N GLU A 3 -30.25 -9.25 26.69
CA GLU A 3 -29.00 -8.91 27.39
C GLU A 3 -27.73 -9.43 26.68
N GLU A 4 -27.86 -10.58 26.01
CA GLU A 4 -26.81 -11.18 25.20
C GLU A 4 -26.54 -10.39 23.90
N LYS A 5 -27.59 -9.76 23.34
CA LYS A 5 -27.48 -8.85 22.20
C LYS A 5 -26.86 -7.50 22.58
N SER A 6 -27.07 -7.02 23.81
CA SER A 6 -26.37 -5.82 24.32
C SER A 6 -24.89 -6.09 24.59
N ILE A 7 -24.54 -7.28 25.11
CA ILE A 7 -23.13 -7.69 25.32
C ILE A 7 -22.37 -7.90 23.99
N GLN A 8 -23.05 -8.37 22.94
CA GLN A 8 -22.47 -8.48 21.59
C GLN A 8 -22.19 -7.13 20.94
N LYS A 9 -22.97 -6.09 21.29
CA LYS A 9 -22.81 -4.74 20.75
C LYS A 9 -21.61 -4.01 21.37
N GLU A 10 -21.28 -4.34 22.62
CA GLU A 10 -20.12 -3.82 23.35
C GLU A 10 -18.81 -4.55 22.98
N LYS A 11 -18.91 -5.81 22.52
CA LYS A 11 -17.78 -6.59 21.95
C LYS A 11 -17.36 -6.18 20.53
N GLN A 12 -17.99 -5.16 19.94
CA GLN A 12 -17.36 -4.43 18.84
C GLN A 12 -16.20 -3.64 19.45
N VAL A 13 -15.06 -4.30 19.67
CA VAL A 13 -13.80 -3.63 19.99
C VAL A 13 -13.67 -2.50 18.98
N THR A 14 -13.86 -1.26 19.43
CA THR A 14 -13.84 -0.12 18.53
C THR A 14 -12.42 -0.08 17.99
N TYR A 15 -12.26 -0.49 16.74
CA TYR A 15 -10.96 -0.46 16.08
C TYR A 15 -10.56 1.00 16.00
N GLU A 16 -9.68 1.39 16.93
CA GLU A 16 -8.99 2.67 16.96
C GLU A 16 -7.53 2.43 16.62
N LYS A 17 -7.05 3.20 15.65
CA LYS A 17 -5.63 3.18 15.28
C LYS A 17 -4.80 3.73 16.44
N PRO A 18 -3.55 3.30 16.60
CA PRO A 18 -2.64 3.87 17.60
C PRO A 18 -2.21 5.32 17.27
N TYR A 19 -2.67 5.87 16.15
CA TYR A 19 -2.38 7.22 15.68
C TYR A 19 -3.61 7.83 14.99
N ASN A 20 -3.67 9.16 14.96
CA ASN A 20 -4.73 9.92 14.29
C ASN A 20 -4.16 10.69 13.10
N LEU A 21 -4.00 10.00 11.97
CA LEU A 21 -3.55 10.59 10.71
C LEU A 21 -4.73 10.79 9.77
N GLU A 22 -4.67 11.83 8.94
CA GLU A 22 -5.62 11.99 7.85
C GLU A 22 -5.45 10.86 6.81
N PRO A 23 -6.53 10.34 6.21
CA PRO A 23 -6.48 9.23 5.26
C PRO A 23 -5.51 9.45 4.09
N ASN A 24 -5.41 10.66 3.56
CA ASN A 24 -4.47 11.02 2.48
C ASN A 24 -3.01 10.99 2.91
N VAL A 25 -2.72 11.34 4.16
CA VAL A 25 -1.36 11.26 4.72
C VAL A 25 -0.98 9.80 4.92
N GLU A 26 -1.88 9.00 5.51
CA GLU A 26 -1.66 7.57 5.72
C GLU A 26 -1.47 6.82 4.39
N ALA A 27 -2.32 7.11 3.39
CA ALA A 27 -2.18 6.55 2.05
C ALA A 27 -0.87 6.96 1.36
N ALA A 28 -0.41 8.19 1.56
CA ALA A 28 0.89 8.63 1.01
C ALA A 28 2.07 7.88 1.64
N LEU A 29 2.01 7.58 2.95
CA LEU A 29 3.05 6.83 3.66
C LEU A 29 3.23 5.40 3.14
N ALA A 30 2.19 4.81 2.54
CA ALA A 30 2.30 3.51 1.88
C ALA A 30 3.36 3.52 0.75
N TYR A 31 3.65 4.67 0.14
CA TYR A 31 4.58 4.79 -0.99
C TYR A 31 5.97 5.32 -0.62
N LEU A 32 6.37 5.27 0.66
CA LEU A 32 7.71 5.70 1.06
C LEU A 32 8.79 4.94 0.25
N PRO A 33 9.75 5.62 -0.39
CA PRO A 33 10.84 4.95 -1.08
C PRO A 33 11.67 4.10 -0.10
N PHE A 34 12.22 2.99 -0.57
CA PHE A 34 13.07 2.03 0.18
C PHE A 34 12.37 1.22 1.29
N ILE A 35 11.46 1.82 2.06
CA ILE A 35 10.72 1.16 3.15
C ILE A 35 9.22 0.99 2.86
N GLY A 36 8.76 1.44 1.69
CA GLY A 36 7.35 1.47 1.32
C GLY A 36 6.70 0.10 1.27
N PHE A 37 7.45 -0.95 0.93
CA PHE A 37 6.95 -2.32 1.02
C PHE A 37 6.51 -2.66 2.45
N PHE A 38 7.38 -2.45 3.43
CA PHE A 38 7.08 -2.73 4.84
C PHE A 38 6.05 -1.76 5.41
N THR A 39 6.11 -0.50 5.01
CA THR A 39 5.16 0.53 5.46
C THR A 39 3.75 0.24 4.92
N SER A 40 3.64 -0.09 3.63
CA SER A 40 2.40 -0.57 3.01
C SER A 40 1.84 -1.81 3.68
N LEU A 41 2.70 -2.78 4.00
CA LEU A 41 2.30 -4.00 4.70
C LEU A 41 1.70 -3.65 6.06
N ALA A 42 2.40 -2.84 6.86
CA ALA A 42 1.93 -2.41 8.17
C ALA A 42 0.60 -1.64 8.07
N ILE A 43 0.48 -0.68 7.16
CA ILE A 43 -0.76 0.10 6.96
C ILE A 43 -1.90 -0.80 6.53
N PHE A 44 -1.69 -1.75 5.61
CA PHE A 44 -2.74 -2.68 5.16
C PHE A 44 -3.25 -3.58 6.30
N PHE A 45 -2.38 -3.98 7.22
CA PHE A 45 -2.76 -4.78 8.39
C PHE A 45 -3.33 -3.96 9.53
N VAL A 46 -2.94 -2.70 9.68
CA VAL A 46 -3.51 -1.78 10.66
C VAL A 46 -4.88 -1.36 10.14
N GLU A 47 -4.96 -0.61 9.03
CA GLU A 47 -6.22 -0.11 8.49
C GLU A 47 -7.25 -1.21 8.15
N LYS A 48 -8.47 -1.07 8.70
CA LYS A 48 -9.59 -1.98 8.48
C LYS A 48 -10.79 -1.33 7.81
N LYS A 49 -10.98 -0.02 7.99
CA LYS A 49 -12.23 0.69 7.68
C LYS A 49 -12.10 1.53 6.41
N ASP A 50 -11.01 2.27 6.27
CA ASP A 50 -10.85 3.22 5.16
C ASP A 50 -10.44 2.49 3.86
N LYS A 51 -11.34 2.47 2.88
CA LYS A 51 -11.09 1.81 1.59
C LYS A 51 -10.01 2.50 0.76
N PHE A 52 -9.90 3.82 0.88
CA PHE A 52 -8.91 4.63 0.14
C PHE A 52 -7.50 4.33 0.65
N VAL A 53 -7.31 4.33 1.97
CA VAL A 53 -6.04 3.95 2.61
C VAL A 53 -5.68 2.49 2.27
N ARG A 54 -6.64 1.57 2.34
CA ARG A 54 -6.40 0.16 2.02
C ARG A 54 -6.03 -0.07 0.56
N PHE A 55 -6.63 0.69 -0.35
CA PHE A 55 -6.27 0.65 -1.78
C PHE A 55 -4.82 1.05 -1.98
N HIS A 56 -4.41 2.19 -1.42
CA HIS A 56 -3.04 2.67 -1.53
C HIS A 56 -2.03 1.76 -0.84
N ALA A 57 -2.38 1.21 0.34
CA ALA A 57 -1.56 0.24 1.06
C ALA A 57 -1.37 -1.05 0.26
N LEU A 58 -2.42 -1.60 -0.36
CA LEU A 58 -2.28 -2.80 -1.16
C LEU A 58 -1.52 -2.55 -2.47
N GLN A 59 -1.82 -1.44 -3.16
CA GLN A 59 -1.11 -1.05 -4.38
C GLN A 59 0.38 -0.77 -4.10
N GLY A 60 0.71 -0.12 -2.98
CA GLY A 60 2.09 0.11 -2.53
C GLY A 60 2.82 -1.17 -2.16
N LEU A 61 2.13 -2.11 -1.49
CA LEU A 61 2.67 -3.43 -1.16
C LEU A 61 3.04 -4.22 -2.42
N LEU A 62 2.14 -4.25 -3.40
CA LEU A 62 2.36 -4.93 -4.67
C LEU A 62 3.45 -4.24 -5.51
N LEU A 63 3.48 -2.91 -5.55
CA LEU A 63 4.55 -2.15 -6.23
C LEU A 63 5.92 -2.45 -5.63
N GLY A 64 6.04 -2.43 -4.30
CA GLY A 64 7.28 -2.76 -3.61
C GLY A 64 7.70 -4.22 -3.81
N GLY A 65 6.74 -5.15 -3.73
CA GLY A 65 7.01 -6.57 -3.97
C GLY A 65 7.48 -6.85 -5.41
N ALA A 66 6.82 -6.23 -6.40
CA ALA A 66 7.23 -6.33 -7.79
C ALA A 66 8.62 -5.74 -8.03
N HIS A 67 8.93 -4.58 -7.43
CA HIS A 67 10.25 -3.95 -7.53
C HIS A 67 11.37 -4.83 -6.97
N ILE A 68 11.16 -5.43 -5.79
CA ILE A 68 12.10 -6.37 -5.17
C ILE A 68 12.30 -7.59 -6.08
N PHE A 69 11.21 -8.18 -6.56
CA PHE A 69 11.26 -9.38 -7.41
C PHE A 69 11.99 -9.13 -8.74
N ILE A 70 11.71 -8.01 -9.40
CA ILE A 70 12.39 -7.62 -10.65
C ILE A 70 13.89 -7.41 -10.42
N ASN A 71 14.27 -6.70 -9.34
CA ASN A 71 15.69 -6.50 -9.03
C ASN A 71 16.41 -7.83 -8.75
N MET A 72 15.78 -8.74 -8.00
CA MET A 72 16.33 -10.06 -7.72
C MET A 72 16.50 -10.88 -9.01
N ALA A 73 15.52 -10.85 -9.91
CA ALA A 73 15.60 -11.53 -11.20
C ALA A 73 16.73 -10.97 -12.10
N LEU A 74 16.87 -9.64 -12.17
CA LEU A 74 17.93 -8.98 -12.95
C LEU A 74 19.33 -9.22 -12.37
N ALA A 75 19.46 -9.28 -11.05
CA ALA A 75 20.74 -9.50 -10.37
C ALA A 75 21.33 -10.89 -10.64
N ILE A 76 20.50 -11.90 -10.92
CA ILE A 76 20.94 -13.25 -11.29
C ILE A 76 21.65 -13.24 -12.66
N THR A 77 21.28 -12.29 -13.54
CA THR A 77 21.77 -12.19 -14.91
C THR A 77 22.73 -11.01 -15.08
N PHE A 78 24.04 -11.26 -15.12
CA PHE A 78 25.06 -10.20 -15.26
C PHE A 78 24.87 -9.32 -16.52
N ILE A 79 24.27 -9.87 -17.58
CA ILE A 79 24.02 -9.18 -18.86
C ILE A 79 23.05 -7.99 -18.68
N PHE A 80 22.13 -8.06 -17.73
CA PHE A 80 21.10 -7.03 -17.53
C PHE A 80 21.40 -6.05 -16.39
N ALA A 81 22.63 -6.06 -15.86
CA ALA A 81 23.02 -5.20 -14.74
C ALA A 81 22.78 -3.70 -15.03
N PHE A 82 22.92 -3.26 -16.29
CA PHE A 82 22.64 -1.86 -16.68
C PHE A 82 21.15 -1.49 -16.60
N LEU A 83 20.24 -2.45 -16.72
CA LEU A 83 18.79 -2.23 -16.59
C LEU A 83 18.37 -1.98 -15.14
N ILE A 84 19.15 -2.43 -14.16
CA ILE A 84 18.87 -2.25 -12.73
C ILE A 84 18.73 -0.76 -12.40
N THR A 85 19.65 0.07 -12.88
CA THR A 85 19.59 1.53 -12.65
C THR A 85 18.33 2.14 -13.26
N LEU A 86 17.95 1.73 -14.47
CA LEU A 86 16.74 2.23 -15.13
C LEU A 86 15.47 1.82 -14.38
N VAL A 87 15.38 0.55 -13.98
CA VAL A 87 14.24 0.02 -13.19
C VAL A 87 14.11 0.76 -11.86
N ASN A 88 15.23 1.00 -11.16
CA ASN A 88 15.22 1.71 -9.88
C ASN A 88 14.78 3.16 -10.04
N LEU A 89 15.22 3.84 -11.10
CA LEU A 89 14.80 5.22 -11.37
C LEU A 89 13.31 5.32 -11.71
N LEU A 90 12.80 4.40 -12.54
CA LEU A 90 11.37 4.35 -12.87
C LEU A 90 10.50 4.02 -11.66
N ALA A 91 10.94 3.06 -10.82
CA ALA A 91 10.24 2.72 -9.58
C ALA A 91 10.24 3.89 -8.60
N PHE A 92 11.36 4.61 -8.48
CA PHE A 92 11.45 5.80 -7.65
C PHE A 92 10.51 6.91 -8.11
N ALA A 93 10.46 7.18 -9.42
CA ALA A 93 9.51 8.13 -9.99
C ALA A 93 8.05 7.70 -9.75
N ALA A 94 7.76 6.41 -9.90
CA ALA A 94 6.44 5.85 -9.62
C ALA A 94 6.05 6.04 -8.15
N TRP A 95 6.93 5.74 -7.19
CA TRP A 95 6.66 5.99 -5.76
C TRP A 95 6.38 7.47 -5.49
N CYS A 96 7.20 8.38 -6.02
CA CYS A 96 6.99 9.81 -5.82
C CYS A 96 5.64 10.27 -6.38
N TYR A 97 5.30 9.84 -7.60
CA TYR A 97 4.02 10.16 -8.22
C TYR A 97 2.84 9.59 -7.43
N MET A 98 2.92 8.32 -7.02
CA MET A 98 1.86 7.67 -6.23
C MET A 98 1.66 8.33 -4.87
N MET A 99 2.76 8.70 -4.20
CA MET A 99 2.74 9.42 -2.93
C MET A 99 2.07 10.79 -3.09
N TRP A 100 2.47 11.57 -4.11
CA TRP A 100 1.86 12.87 -4.40
C TRP A 100 0.37 12.74 -4.75
N ASN A 101 0.01 11.79 -5.59
CA ASN A 101 -1.38 11.53 -5.95
C ASN A 101 -2.24 11.14 -4.74
N ALA A 102 -1.73 10.23 -3.88
CA ALA A 102 -2.43 9.82 -2.65
C ALA A 102 -2.59 10.99 -1.66
N TYR A 103 -1.56 11.82 -1.51
CA TYR A 103 -1.61 13.01 -0.67
C TYR A 103 -2.71 14.00 -1.14
N ASN A 104 -2.91 14.10 -2.46
CA ASN A 104 -3.98 14.91 -3.08
C ASN A 104 -5.34 14.21 -3.14
N LYS A 105 -5.54 13.09 -2.43
CA LYS A 105 -6.80 12.32 -2.40
C LYS A 105 -7.18 11.69 -3.76
N GLY A 106 -6.23 11.53 -4.68
CA GLY A 106 -6.44 10.84 -5.94
C GLY A 106 -6.26 9.33 -5.79
N GLU A 107 -7.04 8.53 -6.51
CA GLU A 107 -6.90 7.06 -6.54
C GLU A 107 -6.31 6.58 -7.88
N TYR A 108 -5.15 7.11 -8.28
CA TYR A 108 -4.51 6.64 -9.50
C TYR A 108 -4.24 5.13 -9.43
N GLU A 109 -4.71 4.43 -10.45
CA GLU A 109 -4.66 2.98 -10.53
C GLU A 109 -3.56 2.58 -11.51
N LEU A 110 -2.52 1.91 -11.02
CA LEU A 110 -1.51 1.32 -11.90
C LEU A 110 -2.16 0.24 -12.78
N PRO A 111 -1.90 0.18 -14.10
CA PRO A 111 -2.68 -0.64 -15.03
C PRO A 111 -2.81 -2.12 -14.66
N VAL A 112 -1.74 -2.70 -14.14
CA VAL A 112 -1.71 -4.11 -13.70
C VAL A 112 -1.92 -4.20 -12.20
N ILE A 113 -1.12 -3.46 -11.42
CA ILE A 113 -1.06 -3.59 -9.96
C ILE A 113 -2.28 -2.97 -9.27
N GLY A 114 -2.72 -1.81 -9.75
CA GLY A 114 -3.86 -1.10 -9.19
C GLY A 114 -5.17 -1.84 -9.41
N LYS A 115 -5.34 -2.49 -10.57
CA LYS A 115 -6.51 -3.33 -10.83
C LYS A 115 -6.59 -4.51 -9.88
N ILE A 116 -5.46 -5.20 -9.65
CA ILE A 116 -5.38 -6.27 -8.65
C ILE A 116 -5.75 -5.74 -7.27
N ALA A 117 -5.19 -4.59 -6.86
CA ALA A 117 -5.50 -4.00 -5.57
C ALA A 117 -6.99 -3.65 -5.41
N ARG A 118 -7.61 -3.08 -6.44
CA ARG A 118 -9.02 -2.69 -6.42
C ARG A 118 -9.94 -3.91 -6.37
N ASP A 119 -9.62 -4.97 -7.10
CA ASP A 119 -10.43 -6.20 -7.12
C ASP A 119 -10.39 -6.96 -5.78
N GLN A 120 -9.31 -6.85 -5.00
CA GLN A 120 -9.21 -7.46 -3.66
C GLN A 120 -9.98 -6.68 -2.57
N LEU A 121 -10.42 -5.46 -2.86
CA LEU A 121 -11.11 -4.57 -1.91
C LEU A 121 -12.59 -4.35 -2.22
N LYS A 122 -13.09 -4.99 -3.28
CA LYS A 122 -14.53 -5.13 -3.56
C LYS A 122 -15.16 -6.11 -2.58
#